data_AF-A0A8T5ML73-F1
#
_entry.id   AF-A0A8T5ML73-F1
#
_cell.length_a   1.000
_cell.length_b   1.000
_cell.length_c   1.000
_cell.angle_alpha   90.00
_cell.angle_beta   90.00
_cell.angle_gamma   90.00
#
_symmetry.space_group_name_H-M   'P 1'
#
loop_
_entity.id
_entity.type
_entity.pdbx_description
1 polymer ?
#
loop_
_entity_poly.entity_id
_entity_poly.type
_entity_poly.pdbx_seq_one_letter_code
_entity_poly.pdbx_strand_id
1 'polypeptide(L)'
;MAAKDIASLCGINCRLCGQYLGKRCKICQSEESKRDCEALKCVLEIEKIKSCFDCEKVAYCKKRGRAIDACLVIRPGRKLAPGAVYVLTGSRENAMNLLSKHVFMGKSAAVFTDREPKALAREFMLEDTKIYPLASGKPKSGEISINDIDKIKDVFGGEINKKDIIVLDGLEALQEANSWQKTLNLVSFADKKILKSPAALLIVTDGLAEGQKNHVKDMAADSKIKKIIKSISNPNRMEILAHLQAEGKSTFTQIYKKLGYTVPPKLSFHLKVLRDSRAIEQDALGVYFLSDIGAELGSMLDKIGKSIEDVEADSLAHEKEGYIEKWDERYQWYIRRMSRVNMESVPVIADVKNSLEIIFGEKVTRDILQTTLKEYIETERKMSTADQKRMISEIAFVHLVDSIPLVEAIDWADELLKKHDLKN
;
A
#
# COMPACT_ATOMS: atom_id res chain seq x y z
N MET A 1 -41.66 26.25 -13.35
CA MET A 1 -42.13 25.09 -14.15
C MET A 1 -41.24 23.91 -13.82
N ALA A 2 -41.77 22.87 -13.18
CA ALA A 2 -41.01 21.65 -12.89
C ALA A 2 -40.55 21.02 -14.21
N ALA A 3 -39.24 20.87 -14.39
CA ALA A 3 -38.69 20.30 -15.61
C ALA A 3 -39.02 18.80 -15.64
N LYS A 4 -40.06 18.43 -16.40
CA LYS A 4 -40.44 17.03 -16.67
C LYS A 4 -39.18 16.22 -17.00
N ASP A 5 -38.93 15.16 -16.22
CA ASP A 5 -37.91 14.18 -16.53
C ASP A 5 -38.11 13.67 -17.95
N ILE A 6 -37.10 13.85 -18.80
CA ILE A 6 -37.06 13.21 -20.11
C ILE A 6 -36.75 11.74 -19.84
N ALA A 7 -37.79 10.97 -19.54
CA ALA A 7 -37.70 9.52 -19.39
C ALA A 7 -37.22 8.95 -20.73
N SER A 8 -35.97 8.48 -20.79
CA SER A 8 -35.48 7.81 -21.99
C SER A 8 -36.15 6.45 -22.12
N LEU A 9 -36.31 5.99 -23.36
CA LEU A 9 -36.88 4.66 -23.64
C LEU A 9 -36.03 3.54 -23.03
N CYS A 10 -34.72 3.72 -22.89
CA CYS A 10 -33.83 2.74 -22.24
C CYS A 10 -33.76 2.89 -20.71
N GLY A 11 -34.67 3.66 -20.10
CA GLY A 11 -34.77 3.82 -18.66
C GLY A 11 -33.65 4.64 -18.02
N ILE A 12 -32.69 5.16 -18.78
CA ILE A 12 -31.58 6.00 -18.31
C ILE A 12 -32.00 7.47 -18.32
N ASN A 13 -31.64 8.26 -17.32
CA ASN A 13 -31.87 9.70 -17.43
C ASN A 13 -30.98 10.27 -18.54
N CYS A 14 -31.58 10.80 -19.62
CA CYS A 14 -30.84 11.36 -20.75
C CYS A 14 -29.83 12.44 -20.30
N ARG A 15 -30.09 13.12 -19.19
CA ARG A 15 -29.21 14.15 -18.60
C ARG A 15 -27.88 13.60 -18.08
N LEU A 16 -27.79 12.30 -17.80
CA LEU A 16 -26.57 11.66 -17.31
C LEU A 16 -25.87 10.86 -18.42
N CYS A 17 -26.56 10.60 -19.54
CA CYS A 17 -26.06 9.74 -20.59
C CYS A 17 -25.03 10.47 -21.46
N GLY A 18 -23.75 10.09 -21.37
CA GLY A 18 -22.68 10.67 -22.20
C GLY A 18 -22.91 10.53 -23.71
N GLN A 19 -23.64 9.51 -24.16
CA GLN A 19 -24.07 9.42 -25.56
C GLN A 19 -25.15 10.45 -25.91
N TYR A 20 -26.12 10.70 -25.02
CA TYR A 20 -27.15 11.71 -25.26
C TYR A 20 -26.55 13.12 -25.23
N LEU A 21 -25.77 13.43 -24.20
CA LEU A 21 -25.07 14.70 -24.06
C LEU A 21 -24.14 14.95 -25.25
N GLY A 22 -23.44 13.90 -25.71
CA GLY A 22 -22.61 13.94 -26.91
C GLY A 22 -23.37 13.75 -28.24
N LYS A 23 -24.70 13.76 -28.26
CA LYS A 23 -25.57 13.56 -29.46
C LYS A 23 -25.30 12.28 -30.28
N ARG A 24 -24.69 11.27 -29.66
CA ARG A 24 -24.34 9.95 -30.23
C ARG A 24 -25.30 8.84 -29.81
N CYS A 25 -26.37 9.14 -29.09
CA CYS A 25 -27.32 8.14 -28.60
C CYS A 25 -28.14 7.57 -29.77
N LYS A 26 -27.97 6.28 -30.07
CA LYS A 26 -28.69 5.58 -31.15
C LYS A 26 -30.21 5.63 -30.98
N ILE A 27 -30.73 5.66 -29.75
CA ILE A 27 -32.18 5.75 -29.47
C ILE A 27 -32.79 7.08 -29.93
N CYS A 28 -32.01 8.17 -29.93
CA CYS A 28 -32.47 9.49 -30.33
C CYS A 28 -32.33 9.76 -31.84
N GLN A 29 -31.68 8.85 -32.59
CA GLN A 29 -31.34 9.07 -34.00
C GLN A 29 -32.36 8.49 -34.99
N SER A 30 -33.02 7.35 -34.71
CA SER A 30 -34.15 6.84 -35.51
C SER A 30 -34.95 5.73 -34.79
N GLU A 31 -36.13 5.36 -35.31
CA GLU A 31 -36.95 4.22 -34.83
C GLU A 31 -36.26 2.86 -35.08
N GLU A 32 -35.55 2.69 -36.19
CA GLU A 32 -34.82 1.47 -36.52
C GLU A 32 -33.69 1.17 -35.53
N SER A 33 -32.95 2.20 -35.12
CA SER A 33 -31.85 2.07 -34.17
C SER A 33 -32.31 1.78 -32.73
N LYS A 34 -33.61 1.85 -32.43
CA LYS A 34 -34.19 1.35 -31.16
C LYS A 34 -34.12 -0.17 -31.07
N ARG A 35 -34.30 -0.88 -32.19
CA ARG A 35 -34.33 -2.36 -32.23
C ARG A 35 -32.97 -3.00 -31.95
N ASP A 36 -31.88 -2.25 -32.09
CA ASP A 36 -30.52 -2.74 -31.84
C ASP A 36 -29.90 -2.23 -30.54
N CYS A 37 -30.65 -1.48 -29.74
CA CYS A 37 -30.16 -1.01 -28.45
C CYS A 37 -30.27 -2.11 -27.38
N GLU A 38 -29.15 -2.72 -27.01
CA GLU A 38 -29.09 -3.77 -25.99
C GLU A 38 -29.62 -3.31 -24.61
N ALA A 39 -29.40 -2.04 -24.23
CA ALA A 39 -29.95 -1.49 -22.99
C ALA A 39 -31.48 -1.41 -23.02
N LEU A 40 -32.08 -1.00 -24.15
CA LEU A 40 -33.53 -0.99 -24.32
C LEU A 40 -34.10 -2.41 -24.28
N LYS A 41 -33.46 -3.37 -24.97
CA LYS A 41 -33.84 -4.80 -24.90
C LYS A 41 -33.82 -5.31 -23.47
N CYS A 42 -32.78 -4.99 -22.70
CA CYS A 42 -32.65 -5.42 -21.31
C CYS A 42 -33.76 -4.86 -20.40
N VAL A 43 -34.21 -3.63 -20.61
CA VAL A 43 -35.33 -3.03 -19.84
C VAL A 43 -36.66 -3.65 -20.25
N LEU A 44 -36.90 -3.84 -21.56
CA LEU A 44 -38.13 -4.46 -22.07
C LEU A 44 -38.28 -5.94 -21.69
N GLU A 45 -37.16 -6.68 -21.56
CA GLU A 45 -37.16 -8.09 -21.12
C GLU A 45 -37.57 -8.27 -19.65
N ILE A 46 -37.58 -7.21 -18.83
CA ILE A 46 -37.95 -7.30 -17.41
C ILE A 46 -39.26 -6.54 -17.19
N GLU A 47 -40.37 -7.27 -17.32
CA GLU A 47 -41.77 -6.78 -17.39
C GLU A 47 -42.25 -5.86 -16.25
N LYS A 48 -41.46 -5.63 -15.20
CA LYS A 48 -41.83 -4.84 -14.02
C LYS A 48 -41.01 -3.56 -13.82
N ILE A 49 -40.14 -3.22 -14.76
CA ILE A 49 -39.18 -2.12 -14.59
C ILE A 49 -39.61 -0.92 -15.42
N LYS A 50 -40.10 0.12 -14.75
CA LYS A 50 -40.57 1.35 -15.39
C LYS A 50 -39.42 2.33 -15.66
N SER A 51 -38.31 2.22 -14.93
CA SER A 51 -37.08 3.00 -15.11
C SER A 51 -35.85 2.21 -14.66
N CYS A 52 -34.63 2.57 -15.10
CA CYS A 52 -33.41 1.90 -14.60
C CYS A 52 -33.18 2.09 -13.10
N PHE A 53 -33.83 3.08 -12.48
CA PHE A 53 -33.79 3.29 -11.03
C PHE A 53 -34.60 2.26 -10.25
N ASP A 54 -35.60 1.63 -10.88
CA ASP A 54 -36.41 0.56 -10.27
C ASP A 54 -35.70 -0.80 -10.28
N CYS A 55 -34.45 -0.86 -10.76
CA CYS A 55 -33.76 -2.11 -10.98
C CYS A 55 -32.58 -2.37 -10.05
N GLU A 56 -32.88 -2.92 -8.87
CA GLU A 56 -31.85 -3.51 -8.00
C GLU A 56 -31.12 -4.70 -8.65
N LYS A 57 -31.79 -5.44 -9.56
CA LYS A 57 -31.26 -6.67 -10.18
C LYS A 57 -30.37 -6.44 -11.41
N VAL A 58 -30.52 -5.31 -12.13
CA VAL A 58 -29.77 -5.04 -13.37
C VAL A 58 -28.34 -4.63 -13.04
N ALA A 59 -28.04 -4.06 -11.87
CA ALA A 59 -26.65 -3.86 -11.41
C ALA A 59 -25.81 -5.16 -11.40
N TYR A 60 -26.46 -6.33 -11.25
CA TYR A 60 -25.82 -7.65 -11.15
C TYR A 60 -26.09 -8.56 -12.36
N CYS A 61 -26.72 -8.06 -13.42
CA CYS A 61 -27.08 -8.85 -14.59
C CYS A 61 -25.85 -9.16 -15.46
N LYS A 62 -25.48 -10.44 -15.64
CA LYS A 62 -24.40 -10.89 -16.53
C LYS A 62 -24.56 -10.39 -17.98
N LYS A 63 -25.80 -10.27 -18.48
CA LYS A 63 -26.09 -9.67 -19.80
C LYS A 63 -25.77 -8.16 -19.82
N ARG A 64 -26.05 -7.42 -18.74
CA ARG A 64 -25.65 -6.01 -18.60
C ARG A 64 -24.13 -5.87 -18.53
N GLY A 65 -23.42 -6.74 -17.82
CA GLY A 65 -21.94 -6.73 -17.78
C GLY A 65 -21.29 -6.79 -19.16
N ARG A 66 -21.85 -7.60 -20.08
CA ARG A 66 -21.39 -7.70 -21.48
C ARG A 66 -21.88 -6.55 -22.35
N ALA A 67 -23.12 -6.10 -22.14
CA ALA A 67 -23.68 -4.95 -22.84
C ALA A 67 -23.08 -3.60 -22.38
N ILE A 68 -22.46 -3.52 -21.20
CA ILE A 68 -21.79 -2.31 -20.66
C ILE A 68 -20.56 -1.94 -21.49
N ASP A 69 -19.87 -2.90 -22.11
CA ASP A 69 -18.78 -2.60 -23.03
C ASP A 69 -19.30 -2.05 -24.37
N ALA A 70 -20.53 -2.42 -24.75
CA ALA A 70 -21.20 -1.97 -25.99
C ALA A 70 -22.11 -0.73 -25.79
N CYS A 71 -22.54 -0.46 -24.56
CA CYS A 71 -23.45 0.62 -24.19
C CYS A 71 -22.68 1.60 -23.30
N LEU A 72 -22.35 2.78 -23.84
CA LEU A 72 -21.61 3.86 -23.13
C LEU A 72 -22.47 4.54 -22.05
N VAL A 73 -23.21 3.75 -21.29
CA VAL A 73 -23.98 4.19 -20.13
C VAL A 73 -23.08 3.97 -18.94
N ILE A 74 -22.28 5.01 -18.69
CA ILE A 74 -21.61 5.39 -17.46
C ILE A 74 -21.33 4.21 -16.53
N ARG A 75 -20.07 3.72 -16.54
CA ARG A 75 -19.50 3.02 -15.37
C ARG A 75 -19.99 3.74 -14.10
N PRO A 76 -20.43 3.06 -13.02
CA PRO A 76 -20.59 3.73 -11.73
C PRO A 76 -19.34 4.58 -11.56
N GLY A 77 -19.55 5.90 -11.40
CA GLY A 77 -18.45 6.85 -11.54
C GLY A 77 -17.38 6.44 -10.55
N ARG A 78 -16.10 6.74 -10.80
CA ARG A 78 -15.05 6.50 -9.80
C ARG A 78 -15.60 6.89 -8.43
N LYS A 79 -15.79 5.92 -7.55
CA LYS A 79 -16.41 6.15 -6.25
C LYS A 79 -15.51 7.14 -5.54
N LEU A 80 -16.03 8.33 -5.27
CA LEU A 80 -15.30 9.33 -4.51
C LEU A 80 -15.29 8.86 -3.07
N ALA A 81 -14.14 8.35 -2.68
CA ALA A 81 -14.00 7.67 -1.42
C ALA A 81 -13.62 8.69 -0.34
N PRO A 82 -14.25 8.64 0.84
CA PRO A 82 -14.04 9.59 1.94
C PRO A 82 -12.57 9.83 2.27
N GLY A 83 -12.20 11.09 2.44
CA GLY A 83 -10.85 11.52 2.77
C GLY A 83 -9.81 11.34 1.66
N ALA A 84 -10.24 11.15 0.41
CA ALA A 84 -9.34 11.13 -0.74
C ALA A 84 -9.33 12.46 -1.48
N VAL A 85 -8.13 12.83 -1.95
CA VAL A 85 -7.88 13.93 -2.87
C VAL A 85 -7.73 13.38 -4.29
N TYR A 86 -8.45 13.97 -5.24
CA TYR A 86 -8.39 13.61 -6.65
C TYR A 86 -7.92 14.83 -7.43
N VAL A 87 -6.71 14.75 -7.99
CA VAL A 87 -6.18 15.76 -8.90
C VAL A 87 -6.65 15.39 -10.30
N LEU A 88 -7.50 16.24 -10.87
CA LEU A 88 -8.12 16.01 -12.16
C LEU A 88 -7.36 16.79 -13.24
N THR A 89 -6.75 16.02 -14.13
CA THR A 89 -6.14 16.53 -15.35
C THR A 89 -6.99 16.12 -16.54
N GLY A 90 -7.47 17.10 -17.30
CA GLY A 90 -8.45 16.93 -18.37
C GLY A 90 -9.68 17.79 -18.06
N SER A 91 -10.20 18.46 -19.11
CA SER A 91 -11.12 19.61 -19.07
C SER A 91 -11.99 19.77 -17.81
N ARG A 92 -12.15 21.03 -17.35
CA ARG A 92 -12.89 21.40 -16.14
C ARG A 92 -14.30 20.77 -16.11
N GLU A 93 -14.87 20.58 -17.30
CA GLU A 93 -16.12 19.85 -17.56
C GLU A 93 -16.13 18.42 -16.98
N ASN A 94 -15.05 17.66 -17.10
CA ASN A 94 -14.97 16.30 -16.54
C ASN A 94 -15.12 16.29 -15.02
N ALA A 95 -14.50 17.26 -14.33
CA ALA A 95 -14.65 17.41 -12.89
C ALA A 95 -16.09 17.75 -12.51
N MET A 96 -16.70 18.68 -13.23
CA MET A 96 -18.08 19.11 -12.97
C MET A 96 -19.11 18.03 -13.33
N ASN A 97 -18.89 17.27 -14.40
CA ASN A 97 -19.70 16.10 -14.76
C ASN A 97 -19.60 15.01 -13.69
N LEU A 98 -18.39 14.76 -13.16
CA LEU A 98 -18.19 13.82 -12.05
C LEU A 98 -18.91 14.28 -10.78
N LEU A 99 -18.86 15.59 -10.48
CA LEU A 99 -19.56 16.20 -9.37
C LEU A 99 -21.09 16.08 -9.53
N SER A 100 -21.62 16.55 -10.65
CA SER A 100 -23.05 16.51 -11.00
C SER A 100 -23.63 15.11 -10.82
N LYS A 101 -22.89 14.09 -11.28
CA LYS A 101 -23.27 12.69 -11.08
C LYS A 101 -23.43 12.32 -9.61
N HIS A 102 -22.51 12.74 -8.73
CA HIS A 102 -22.59 12.40 -7.31
C HIS A 102 -23.67 13.22 -6.59
N VAL A 103 -23.83 14.50 -6.95
CA VAL A 103 -24.91 15.35 -6.41
C VAL A 103 -26.28 14.76 -6.75
N PHE A 104 -26.46 14.32 -7.99
CA PHE A 104 -27.66 13.61 -8.42
C PHE A 104 -27.92 12.32 -7.61
N MET A 105 -26.86 11.63 -7.16
CA MET A 105 -26.96 10.47 -6.26
C MET A 105 -27.22 10.86 -4.79
N GLY A 106 -27.60 12.11 -4.51
CA GLY A 106 -27.92 12.61 -3.17
C GLY A 106 -26.70 13.04 -2.36
N LYS A 107 -25.52 13.16 -2.97
CA LYS A 107 -24.33 13.64 -2.26
C LYS A 107 -24.34 15.16 -2.13
N SER A 108 -24.06 15.65 -0.93
CA SER A 108 -23.93 17.07 -0.66
C SER A 108 -22.56 17.58 -1.12
N ALA A 109 -22.52 18.74 -1.76
CA ALA A 109 -21.28 19.32 -2.27
C ALA A 109 -21.09 20.81 -1.96
N ALA A 110 -19.83 21.24 -2.03
CA ALA A 110 -19.45 22.65 -2.14
C ALA A 110 -18.39 22.84 -3.23
N VAL A 111 -18.50 23.93 -3.99
CA VAL A 111 -17.58 24.25 -5.10
C VAL A 111 -16.97 25.63 -4.88
N PHE A 112 -15.65 25.72 -4.89
CA PHE A 112 -14.90 26.97 -4.91
C PHE A 112 -14.47 27.24 -6.34
N THR A 113 -14.96 28.31 -6.96
CA THR A 113 -14.70 28.54 -8.39
C THR A 113 -14.55 30.00 -8.78
N ASP A 114 -13.71 30.26 -9.78
CA ASP A 114 -13.57 31.56 -10.46
C ASP A 114 -14.67 31.80 -11.52
N ARG A 115 -15.55 30.83 -11.75
CA ARG A 115 -16.65 30.92 -12.72
C ARG A 115 -17.91 31.56 -12.11
N GLU A 116 -18.75 32.10 -12.99
CA GLU A 116 -20.04 32.67 -12.58
C GLU A 116 -20.96 31.57 -12.01
N PRO A 117 -21.40 31.68 -10.74
CA PRO A 117 -22.11 30.60 -10.05
C PRO A 117 -23.41 30.16 -10.73
N LYS A 118 -24.22 31.08 -11.26
CA LYS A 118 -25.52 30.73 -11.86
C LYS A 118 -25.34 30.00 -13.20
N ALA A 119 -24.31 30.34 -13.97
CA ALA A 119 -23.95 29.64 -15.19
C ALA A 119 -23.49 28.22 -14.86
N LEU A 120 -22.56 28.08 -13.90
CA LEU A 120 -22.07 26.76 -13.47
C LEU A 120 -23.19 25.87 -12.93
N ALA A 121 -24.06 26.42 -12.08
CA ALA A 121 -25.18 25.70 -11.50
C ALA A 121 -26.15 25.20 -12.57
N ARG A 122 -26.48 26.03 -13.58
CA ARG A 122 -27.38 25.64 -14.67
C ARG A 122 -26.75 24.63 -15.62
N GLU A 123 -25.48 24.82 -15.95
CA GLU A 123 -24.76 23.97 -16.91
C GLU A 123 -24.61 22.53 -16.40
N PHE A 124 -24.30 22.38 -15.11
CA PHE A 124 -24.02 21.07 -14.50
C PHE A 124 -25.10 20.59 -13.52
N MET A 125 -26.25 21.26 -13.48
CA MET A 125 -27.37 20.91 -12.59
C MET A 125 -26.96 20.83 -11.11
N LEU A 126 -26.33 21.90 -10.64
CA LEU A 126 -25.82 22.03 -9.28
C LEU A 126 -26.64 23.04 -8.47
N GLU A 127 -27.96 23.15 -8.73
CA GLU A 127 -28.84 24.16 -8.13
C GLU A 127 -28.86 24.12 -6.59
N ASP A 128 -28.78 22.93 -6.00
CA ASP A 128 -28.74 22.73 -4.54
C ASP A 128 -27.31 22.68 -3.96
N THR A 129 -26.30 22.87 -4.82
CA THR A 129 -24.89 22.86 -4.41
C THR A 129 -24.46 24.25 -3.95
N LYS A 130 -23.72 24.31 -2.85
CA LYS A 130 -23.17 25.58 -2.35
C LYS A 130 -21.97 26.00 -3.18
N ILE A 131 -22.09 27.08 -3.94
CA ILE A 131 -21.02 27.59 -4.80
C ILE A 131 -20.41 28.85 -4.16
N TYR A 132 -19.09 28.83 -4.02
CA TYR A 132 -18.27 29.90 -3.47
C TYR A 132 -17.50 30.58 -4.61
N PRO A 133 -18.02 31.70 -5.13
CA PRO A 133 -17.33 32.47 -6.16
C PRO A 133 -16.04 33.08 -5.62
N LEU A 134 -14.97 32.88 -6.38
CA LEU A 134 -13.63 33.40 -6.19
C LEU A 134 -13.45 34.60 -7.13
N ALA A 135 -13.31 35.81 -6.58
CA ALA A 135 -13.28 37.05 -7.34
C ALA A 135 -11.88 37.67 -7.42
N SER A 136 -11.46 38.06 -8.62
CA SER A 136 -10.17 38.75 -8.88
C SER A 136 -10.14 40.22 -8.48
N GLY A 137 -11.29 40.82 -8.16
CA GLY A 137 -11.44 42.23 -7.80
C GLY A 137 -11.99 42.46 -6.39
N LYS A 138 -12.62 43.63 -6.17
CA LYS A 138 -13.37 43.88 -4.93
C LYS A 138 -14.54 42.89 -4.84
N PRO A 139 -14.56 41.97 -3.87
CA PRO A 139 -15.59 40.95 -3.79
C PRO A 139 -16.95 41.58 -3.48
N LYS A 140 -17.99 41.13 -4.17
CA LYS A 140 -19.38 41.45 -3.82
C LYS A 140 -19.82 40.65 -2.59
N SER A 141 -21.00 40.97 -2.06
CA SER A 141 -21.59 40.21 -0.96
C SER A 141 -21.71 38.73 -1.35
N GLY A 142 -21.10 37.85 -0.54
CA GLY A 142 -21.06 36.40 -0.78
C GLY A 142 -19.86 35.89 -1.59
N GLU A 143 -19.05 36.78 -2.19
CA GLU A 143 -17.82 36.41 -2.90
C GLU A 143 -16.61 36.37 -1.96
N ILE A 144 -15.62 35.57 -2.33
CA ILE A 144 -14.32 35.49 -1.64
C ILE A 144 -13.26 36.05 -2.58
N SER A 145 -12.43 36.97 -2.08
CA SER A 145 -11.30 37.50 -2.85
C SER A 145 -10.27 36.41 -3.08
N ILE A 146 -9.78 36.24 -4.31
CA ILE A 146 -8.70 35.28 -4.62
C ILE A 146 -7.37 35.64 -3.93
N ASN A 147 -7.20 36.90 -3.54
CA ASN A 147 -6.01 37.36 -2.81
C ASN A 147 -6.06 37.00 -1.32
N ASP A 148 -7.24 36.64 -0.80
CA ASP A 148 -7.47 36.35 0.62
C ASP A 148 -7.46 34.83 0.87
N ILE A 149 -6.28 34.24 0.71
CA ILE A 149 -6.06 32.78 0.88
C ILE A 149 -6.51 32.29 2.25
N ASP A 150 -6.37 33.09 3.31
CA ASP A 150 -6.72 32.66 4.66
C ASP A 150 -8.25 32.62 4.84
N LYS A 151 -8.99 33.59 4.31
CA LYS A 151 -10.46 33.49 4.24
C LYS A 151 -10.92 32.29 3.42
N ILE A 152 -10.24 31.98 2.31
CA ILE A 152 -10.54 30.76 1.54
C ILE A 152 -10.34 29.51 2.41
N LYS A 153 -9.23 29.41 3.15
CA LYS A 153 -8.98 28.29 4.06
C LYS A 153 -10.05 28.17 5.15
N ASP A 154 -10.48 29.29 5.73
CA ASP A 154 -11.48 29.31 6.79
C ASP A 154 -12.84 28.80 6.28
N VAL A 155 -13.30 29.33 5.14
CA VAL A 155 -14.56 28.90 4.52
C VAL A 155 -14.47 27.44 4.08
N PHE A 156 -13.37 27.04 3.44
CA PHE A 156 -13.11 25.66 3.05
C PHE A 156 -13.14 24.71 4.25
N GLY A 157 -12.45 25.06 5.33
CA GLY A 157 -12.42 24.30 6.58
C GLY A 157 -13.78 24.19 7.26
N GLY A 158 -14.64 25.20 7.12
CA GLY A 158 -16.01 25.21 7.64
C GLY A 158 -16.97 24.27 6.89
N GLU A 159 -16.71 23.97 5.61
CA GLU A 159 -17.56 23.11 4.79
C GLU A 159 -17.13 21.65 4.77
N ILE A 160 -15.85 21.37 5.02
CA ILE A 160 -15.28 20.02 4.88
C ILE A 160 -15.94 18.95 5.74
N ASN A 161 -16.56 19.32 6.85
CA ASN A 161 -17.28 18.38 7.74
C ASN A 161 -18.80 18.35 7.48
N LYS A 162 -19.29 19.22 6.59
CA LYS A 162 -20.72 19.37 6.28
C LYS A 162 -21.10 18.77 4.93
N LYS A 163 -20.11 18.48 4.09
CA LYS A 163 -20.28 18.05 2.70
C LYS A 163 -19.64 16.70 2.47
N ASP A 164 -20.20 15.95 1.52
CA ASP A 164 -19.59 14.72 1.02
C ASP A 164 -18.46 15.01 0.03
N ILE A 165 -18.56 16.12 -0.72
CA ILE A 165 -17.61 16.45 -1.79
C ILE A 165 -17.28 17.95 -1.74
N ILE A 166 -15.99 18.26 -1.79
CA ILE A 166 -15.49 19.61 -1.98
C ILE A 166 -14.77 19.68 -3.33
N VAL A 167 -15.00 20.75 -4.10
CA VAL A 167 -14.31 20.98 -5.37
C VAL A 167 -13.57 22.31 -5.33
N LEU A 168 -12.30 22.29 -5.73
CA LEU A 168 -11.47 23.47 -5.92
C LEU A 168 -11.23 23.65 -7.43
N ASP A 169 -12.05 24.52 -8.05
CA ASP A 169 -12.10 24.83 -9.49
C ASP A 169 -11.75 26.29 -9.76
N GLY A 170 -10.49 26.65 -9.58
CA GLY A 170 -10.00 28.01 -9.82
C GLY A 170 -8.54 28.17 -9.44
N LEU A 171 -7.78 27.05 -9.49
CA LEU A 171 -6.42 27.01 -8.97
C LEU A 171 -5.47 27.86 -9.82
N GLU A 172 -5.76 27.99 -11.11
CA GLU A 172 -5.11 28.90 -12.06
C GLU A 172 -5.28 30.36 -11.63
N ALA A 173 -6.53 30.85 -11.47
CA ALA A 173 -6.80 32.21 -11.01
C ALA A 173 -6.15 32.50 -9.64
N LEU A 174 -6.16 31.53 -8.72
CA LEU A 174 -5.46 31.65 -7.44
C LEU A 174 -3.94 31.77 -7.61
N GLN A 175 -3.35 31.03 -8.54
CA GLN A 175 -1.91 31.12 -8.86
C GLN A 175 -1.54 32.39 -9.60
N GLU A 176 -2.39 32.94 -10.46
CA GLU A 176 -2.12 34.21 -11.14
C GLU A 176 -2.12 35.38 -10.14
N ALA A 177 -3.02 35.35 -9.17
CA ALA A 177 -3.16 36.40 -8.19
C ALA A 177 -2.23 36.28 -6.97
N ASN A 178 -1.64 35.10 -6.74
CA ASN A 178 -0.77 34.83 -5.60
C ASN A 178 0.54 34.17 -6.00
N SER A 179 1.54 34.15 -5.12
CA SER A 179 2.72 33.31 -5.39
C SER A 179 2.34 31.82 -5.43
N TRP A 180 3.02 31.04 -6.27
CA TRP A 180 2.80 29.59 -6.35
C TRP A 180 2.90 28.91 -4.99
N GLN A 181 3.81 29.36 -4.12
CA GLN A 181 3.95 28.84 -2.76
C GLN A 181 2.69 29.06 -1.91
N LYS A 182 2.03 30.23 -2.02
CA LYS A 182 0.77 30.48 -1.30
C LYS A 182 -0.34 29.56 -1.78
N THR A 183 -0.44 29.36 -3.09
CA THR A 183 -1.41 28.43 -3.70
C THR A 183 -1.16 26.99 -3.24
N LEU A 184 0.10 26.52 -3.25
CA LEU A 184 0.46 25.21 -2.72
C LEU A 184 0.14 25.07 -1.23
N ASN A 185 0.35 26.11 -0.42
CA ASN A 185 0.00 26.08 0.99
C ASN A 185 -1.51 25.90 1.21
N LEU A 186 -2.36 26.48 0.35
CA LEU A 186 -3.81 26.23 0.36
C LEU A 186 -4.12 24.77 0.01
N VAL A 187 -3.52 24.23 -1.06
CA VAL A 187 -3.78 22.84 -1.47
C VAL A 187 -3.28 21.86 -0.41
N SER A 188 -2.12 22.12 0.21
CA SER A 188 -1.58 21.32 1.32
C SER A 188 -2.49 21.37 2.56
N PHE A 189 -3.03 22.55 2.87
CA PHE A 189 -4.03 22.70 3.92
C PHE A 189 -5.29 21.86 3.63
N ALA A 190 -5.80 21.95 2.39
CA ALA A 190 -6.97 21.21 1.95
C ALA A 190 -6.76 19.70 2.04
N ASP A 191 -5.64 19.18 1.53
CA ASP A 191 -5.24 17.78 1.61
C ASP A 191 -5.20 17.27 3.06
N LYS A 192 -4.49 17.97 3.95
CA LYS A 192 -4.39 17.62 5.38
C LYS A 192 -5.73 17.58 6.09
N LYS A 193 -6.66 18.48 5.74
CA LYS A 193 -8.00 18.51 6.32
C LYS A 193 -8.87 17.38 5.77
N ILE A 194 -8.80 17.11 4.46
CA ILE A 194 -9.57 16.06 3.79
C ILE A 194 -9.21 14.70 4.33
N LEU A 195 -7.93 14.42 4.56
CA LEU A 195 -7.47 13.15 5.13
C LEU A 195 -8.12 12.76 6.47
N LYS A 196 -8.72 13.73 7.18
CA LYS A 196 -9.39 13.56 8.48
C LYS A 196 -10.91 13.74 8.41
N SER A 197 -11.47 13.92 7.21
CA SER A 197 -12.88 14.24 6.98
C SER A 197 -13.58 13.11 6.19
N PRO A 198 -14.91 12.95 6.34
CA PRO A 198 -15.70 12.08 5.47
C PRO A 198 -15.80 12.59 4.01
N ALA A 199 -15.38 13.82 3.72
CA ALA A 199 -15.46 14.42 2.40
C ALA A 199 -14.37 13.92 1.44
N ALA A 200 -14.68 13.89 0.14
CA ALA A 200 -13.68 13.79 -0.92
C ALA A 200 -13.35 15.18 -1.47
N LEU A 201 -12.11 15.39 -1.94
CA LEU A 201 -11.69 16.64 -2.59
C LEU A 201 -11.36 16.40 -4.05
N LEU A 202 -11.96 17.20 -4.93
CA LEU A 202 -11.60 17.29 -6.34
C LEU A 202 -10.81 18.58 -6.57
N ILE A 203 -9.61 18.48 -7.14
CA ILE A 203 -8.78 19.63 -7.52
C ILE A 203 -8.72 19.67 -9.03
N VAL A 204 -9.19 20.77 -9.61
CA VAL A 204 -9.14 21.01 -11.06
C VAL A 204 -7.88 21.78 -11.39
N THR A 205 -7.04 21.23 -12.28
CA THR A 205 -5.70 21.78 -12.57
C THR A 205 -5.49 22.20 -14.02
N ASP A 206 -6.54 22.28 -14.84
CA ASP A 206 -6.39 22.35 -16.29
C ASP A 206 -5.63 23.58 -16.81
N GLY A 207 -5.82 24.73 -16.16
CA GLY A 207 -5.16 25.99 -16.52
C GLY A 207 -3.76 26.17 -15.94
N LEU A 208 -3.25 25.22 -15.17
CA LEU A 208 -1.87 25.28 -14.68
C LEU A 208 -0.88 24.84 -15.76
N ALA A 209 0.39 25.24 -15.64
CA ALA A 209 1.48 24.67 -16.44
C ALA A 209 1.74 23.22 -16.02
N GLU A 210 2.27 22.38 -16.93
CA GLU A 210 2.47 20.95 -16.67
C GLU A 210 3.31 20.65 -15.42
N GLY A 211 4.39 21.42 -15.20
CA GLY A 211 5.21 21.30 -13.99
C GLY A 211 4.44 21.60 -12.70
N GLN A 212 3.51 22.56 -12.73
CA GLN A 212 2.64 22.88 -11.59
C GLN A 212 1.58 21.78 -11.38
N LYS A 213 1.00 21.23 -12.45
CA LYS A 213 0.07 20.09 -12.37
C LYS A 213 0.74 18.90 -11.70
N ASN A 214 1.96 18.58 -12.10
CA ASN A 214 2.73 17.48 -11.52
C ASN A 214 3.05 17.74 -10.05
N HIS A 215 3.46 18.95 -9.67
CA HIS A 215 3.69 19.28 -8.26
C HIS A 215 2.43 19.07 -7.39
N VAL A 216 1.25 19.44 -7.87
CA VAL A 216 -0.01 19.20 -7.15
C VAL A 216 -0.33 17.70 -7.05
N LYS A 217 -0.09 16.93 -8.13
CA LYS A 217 -0.24 15.46 -8.13
C LYS A 217 0.70 14.81 -7.12
N ASP A 218 1.97 15.17 -7.15
CA ASP A 218 3.02 14.61 -6.31
C ASP A 218 2.72 14.90 -4.84
N MET A 219 2.28 16.11 -4.51
CA MET A 219 1.88 16.45 -3.14
C MET A 219 0.67 15.61 -2.66
N ALA A 220 -0.35 15.44 -3.52
CA ALA A 220 -1.52 14.62 -3.19
C ALA A 220 -1.20 13.11 -3.14
N ALA A 221 -0.15 12.67 -3.84
CA ALA A 221 0.35 11.30 -3.79
C ALA A 221 1.19 11.06 -2.53
N ASP A 222 2.12 11.95 -2.20
CA ASP A 222 3.02 11.86 -1.06
C ASP A 222 2.26 11.72 0.27
N SER A 223 1.19 12.51 0.46
CA SER A 223 0.36 12.43 1.68
C SER A 223 -0.30 11.06 1.84
N LYS A 224 -0.76 10.46 0.74
CA LYS A 224 -1.34 9.11 0.70
C LYS A 224 -0.29 8.04 0.93
N ILE A 225 0.86 8.14 0.25
CA ILE A 225 1.99 7.21 0.39
C ILE A 225 2.45 7.20 1.85
N LYS A 226 2.68 8.36 2.47
CA LYS A 226 3.06 8.47 3.89
C LYS A 226 2.04 7.83 4.82
N LYS A 227 0.75 8.01 4.56
CA LYS A 227 -0.32 7.38 5.35
C LYS A 227 -0.31 5.86 5.21
N ILE A 228 -0.14 5.36 3.99
CA ILE A 228 -0.06 3.93 3.69
C ILE A 228 1.17 3.33 4.37
N ILE A 229 2.36 3.90 4.16
CA ILE A 229 3.62 3.46 4.79
C ILE A 229 3.42 3.38 6.30
N LYS A 230 2.96 4.46 6.94
CA LYS A 230 2.72 4.47 8.40
C LYS A 230 1.74 3.38 8.86
N SER A 231 0.74 3.06 8.03
CA SER A 231 -0.22 2.00 8.32
C SER A 231 0.39 0.60 8.22
N ILE A 232 1.40 0.39 7.39
CA ILE A 232 2.04 -0.92 7.23
C ILE A 232 3.34 -1.07 8.03
N SER A 233 3.97 0.00 8.52
CA SER A 233 5.21 -0.07 9.33
C SER A 233 5.09 -0.77 10.69
N ASN A 234 3.92 -1.31 11.05
CA ASN A 234 3.75 -2.07 12.29
C ASN A 234 3.76 -3.58 11.96
N PRO A 235 4.60 -4.39 12.61
CA PRO A 235 4.73 -5.82 12.32
C PRO A 235 3.40 -6.57 12.33
N ASN A 236 2.58 -6.35 13.37
CA ASN A 236 1.28 -7.03 13.48
C ASN A 236 0.32 -6.68 12.32
N ARG A 237 0.44 -5.47 11.74
CA ARG A 237 -0.37 -5.07 10.58
C ARG A 237 0.13 -5.72 9.29
N MET A 238 1.45 -5.91 9.16
CA MET A 238 2.02 -6.69 8.05
C MET A 238 1.58 -8.15 8.12
N GLU A 239 1.58 -8.76 9.30
CA GLU A 239 1.10 -10.13 9.50
C GLU A 239 -0.39 -10.28 9.13
N ILE A 240 -1.23 -9.30 9.49
CA ILE A 240 -2.64 -9.29 9.06
C ILE A 240 -2.74 -9.24 7.52
N LEU A 241 -1.96 -8.37 6.87
CA LEU A 241 -1.99 -8.26 5.41
C LEU A 241 -1.50 -9.54 4.74
N ALA A 242 -0.40 -10.13 5.21
CA ALA A 242 0.13 -11.40 4.71
C ALA A 242 -0.88 -12.55 4.88
N HIS A 243 -1.55 -12.61 6.04
CA HIS A 243 -2.61 -13.58 6.26
C HIS A 243 -3.78 -13.41 5.29
N LEU A 244 -4.25 -12.17 5.07
CA LEU A 244 -5.32 -11.89 4.13
C LEU A 244 -4.90 -12.10 2.67
N GLN A 245 -3.62 -11.93 2.35
CA GLN A 245 -3.06 -12.24 1.03
C GLN A 245 -3.07 -13.74 0.75
N ALA A 246 -2.73 -14.55 1.75
CA ALA A 246 -2.70 -16.00 1.64
C ALA A 246 -4.10 -16.63 1.62
N GLU A 247 -4.99 -16.22 2.53
CA GLU A 247 -6.32 -16.81 2.70
C GLU A 247 -7.40 -16.13 1.83
N GLY A 248 -7.11 -14.95 1.29
CA GLY A 248 -8.03 -14.10 0.52
C GLY A 248 -9.08 -13.39 1.39
N LYS A 249 -9.77 -14.12 2.28
CA LYS A 249 -10.84 -13.59 3.13
C LYS A 249 -10.81 -14.21 4.53
N SER A 250 -10.92 -13.38 5.56
CA SER A 250 -10.96 -13.85 6.96
C SER A 250 -11.90 -13.03 7.84
N THR A 251 -12.60 -13.69 8.75
CA THR A 251 -13.38 -13.05 9.82
C THR A 251 -12.48 -12.57 10.96
N PHE A 252 -13.00 -11.67 11.82
CA PHE A 252 -12.28 -11.22 13.02
C PHE A 252 -11.76 -12.41 13.85
N THR A 253 -12.61 -13.41 14.11
CA THR A 253 -12.26 -14.57 14.94
C THR A 253 -11.16 -15.44 14.31
N GLN A 254 -11.17 -15.60 12.99
CA GLN A 254 -10.12 -16.34 12.28
C GLN A 254 -8.77 -15.64 12.39
N ILE A 255 -8.73 -14.32 12.14
CA ILE A 255 -7.51 -13.50 12.28
C ILE A 255 -7.00 -13.54 13.72
N TYR A 256 -7.91 -13.37 14.68
CA TYR A 256 -7.60 -13.36 16.11
C TYR A 256 -6.92 -14.65 16.58
N LYS A 257 -7.49 -15.80 16.18
CA LYS A 257 -6.94 -17.12 16.53
C LYS A 257 -5.63 -17.41 15.79
N LYS A 258 -5.58 -17.16 14.49
CA LYS A 258 -4.42 -17.49 13.65
C LYS A 258 -3.17 -16.71 14.03
N LEU A 259 -3.33 -15.43 14.35
CA LEU A 259 -2.22 -14.53 14.70
C LEU A 259 -1.96 -14.44 16.22
N GLY A 260 -2.60 -15.28 17.03
CA GLY A 260 -2.32 -15.39 18.46
C GLY A 260 -2.61 -14.12 19.26
N TYR A 261 -3.59 -13.30 18.86
CA TYR A 261 -3.97 -12.14 19.66
C TYR A 261 -4.62 -12.59 20.98
N THR A 262 -4.25 -11.94 22.08
CA THR A 262 -4.80 -12.20 23.42
C THR A 262 -5.77 -11.12 23.90
N VAL A 263 -5.80 -9.97 23.22
CA VAL A 263 -6.59 -8.79 23.59
C VAL A 263 -7.40 -8.32 22.38
N PRO A 264 -8.72 -8.56 22.32
CA PRO A 264 -9.55 -8.22 21.15
C PRO A 264 -9.48 -6.75 20.72
N PRO A 265 -9.50 -5.75 21.64
CA PRO A 265 -9.34 -4.35 21.25
C PRO A 265 -8.07 -4.03 20.46
N LYS A 266 -6.98 -4.78 20.68
CA LYS A 266 -5.72 -4.59 19.96
C LYS A 266 -5.87 -4.94 18.49
N LEU A 267 -6.51 -6.08 18.19
CA LEU A 267 -6.81 -6.46 16.80
C LEU A 267 -7.78 -5.48 16.14
N SER A 268 -8.85 -5.08 16.85
CA SER A 268 -9.80 -4.08 16.34
C SER A 268 -9.12 -2.76 15.97
N PHE A 269 -8.15 -2.31 16.77
CA PHE A 269 -7.36 -1.13 16.47
C PHE A 269 -6.54 -1.30 15.18
N HIS A 270 -5.83 -2.42 15.01
CA HIS A 270 -5.04 -2.68 13.81
C HIS A 270 -5.91 -2.77 12.54
N LEU A 271 -7.02 -3.49 12.60
CA LEU A 271 -7.98 -3.60 11.49
C LEU A 271 -8.59 -2.26 11.13
N LYS A 272 -8.94 -1.43 12.13
CA LYS A 272 -9.41 -0.06 11.90
C LYS A 272 -8.36 0.77 11.17
N VAL A 273 -7.10 0.74 11.62
CA VAL A 273 -6.01 1.50 10.97
C VAL A 273 -5.81 1.07 9.51
N LEU A 274 -5.80 -0.24 9.24
CA LEU A 274 -5.67 -0.79 7.89
C LEU A 274 -6.86 -0.43 6.99
N ARG A 275 -8.08 -0.41 7.54
CA ARG A 275 -9.28 0.02 6.82
C ARG A 275 -9.26 1.53 6.54
N ASP A 276 -8.83 2.33 7.50
CA ASP A 276 -8.73 3.78 7.39
C ASP A 276 -7.63 4.21 6.39
N SER A 277 -6.61 3.36 6.18
CA SER A 277 -5.62 3.51 5.10
C SER A 277 -6.02 2.83 3.79
N ARG A 278 -7.17 2.13 3.77
CA ARG A 278 -7.69 1.34 2.64
C ARG A 278 -6.78 0.21 2.19
N ALA A 279 -5.92 -0.31 3.05
CA ALA A 279 -5.21 -1.55 2.76
C ALA A 279 -6.17 -2.76 2.82
N ILE A 280 -7.22 -2.69 3.63
CA ILE A 280 -8.24 -3.74 3.73
C ILE A 280 -9.66 -3.17 3.63
N GLU A 281 -10.59 -4.02 3.23
CA GLU A 281 -12.03 -3.78 3.29
C GLU A 281 -12.71 -4.78 4.22
N GLN A 282 -13.98 -4.49 4.54
CA GLN A 282 -14.84 -5.36 5.35
C GLN A 282 -16.23 -5.37 4.72
N ASP A 283 -16.78 -6.56 4.48
CA ASP A 283 -18.15 -6.68 3.97
C ASP A 283 -19.21 -6.56 5.09
N ALA A 284 -20.48 -6.61 4.71
CA ALA A 284 -21.61 -6.50 5.63
C ALA A 284 -21.69 -7.66 6.65
N LEU A 285 -21.03 -8.80 6.36
CA LEU A 285 -20.97 -9.97 7.25
C LEU A 285 -19.76 -9.91 8.19
N GLY A 286 -18.96 -8.84 8.09
CA GLY A 286 -17.78 -8.65 8.91
C GLY A 286 -16.55 -9.44 8.44
N VAL A 287 -16.55 -9.92 7.19
CA VAL A 287 -15.41 -10.60 6.58
C VAL A 287 -14.44 -9.57 6.01
N TYR A 288 -13.17 -9.68 6.40
CA TYR A 288 -12.09 -8.81 5.95
C TYR A 288 -11.36 -9.40 4.74
N PHE A 289 -10.93 -8.53 3.82
CA PHE A 289 -10.17 -8.89 2.63
C PHE A 289 -9.29 -7.72 2.17
N LEU A 290 -8.27 -8.01 1.38
CA LEU A 290 -7.42 -6.97 0.79
C LEU A 290 -8.23 -6.13 -0.20
N SER A 291 -8.04 -4.82 -0.16
CA SER A 291 -8.47 -3.96 -1.27
C SER A 291 -7.51 -4.10 -2.46
N ASP A 292 -7.83 -3.48 -3.60
CA ASP A 292 -6.90 -3.37 -4.73
C ASP A 292 -5.55 -2.77 -4.30
N ILE A 293 -5.57 -1.73 -3.45
CA ILE A 293 -4.36 -1.10 -2.90
C ILE A 293 -3.62 -2.06 -1.98
N GLY A 294 -4.35 -2.79 -1.14
CA GLY A 294 -3.77 -3.79 -0.23
C GLY A 294 -3.06 -4.93 -0.96
N ALA A 295 -3.67 -5.43 -2.04
CA ALA A 295 -3.10 -6.48 -2.87
C ALA A 295 -1.81 -6.02 -3.57
N GLU A 296 -1.81 -4.81 -4.11
CA GLU A 296 -0.63 -4.24 -4.76
C GLU A 296 0.49 -3.95 -3.75
N LEU A 297 0.15 -3.48 -2.53
CA LEU A 297 1.10 -3.33 -1.43
C LEU A 297 1.70 -4.67 -1.00
N GLY A 298 0.88 -5.71 -0.86
CA GLY A 298 1.35 -7.06 -0.53
C GLY A 298 2.37 -7.56 -1.55
N SER A 299 2.06 -7.43 -2.85
CA SER A 299 2.99 -7.79 -3.92
C SER A 299 4.30 -6.98 -3.89
N MET A 300 4.25 -5.70 -3.56
CA MET A 300 5.45 -4.88 -3.41
C MET A 300 6.29 -5.32 -2.20
N LEU A 301 5.66 -5.62 -1.07
CA LEU A 301 6.34 -6.09 0.14
C LEU A 301 7.03 -7.43 -0.10
N ASP A 302 6.38 -8.37 -0.79
CA ASP A 302 6.98 -9.66 -1.18
C ASP A 302 8.22 -9.47 -2.05
N LYS A 303 8.18 -8.53 -3.01
CA LYS A 303 9.33 -8.22 -3.86
C LYS A 303 10.48 -7.63 -3.06
N ILE A 304 10.19 -6.70 -2.15
CA ILE A 304 11.20 -6.09 -1.28
C ILE A 304 11.84 -7.16 -0.38
N GLY A 305 11.03 -8.04 0.22
CA GLY A 305 11.51 -9.14 1.05
C GLY A 305 12.50 -10.04 0.30
N LYS A 306 12.13 -10.48 -0.92
CA LYS A 306 13.02 -11.26 -1.78
C LYS A 306 14.31 -10.54 -2.12
N SER A 307 14.24 -9.26 -2.51
CA SER A 307 15.44 -8.49 -2.82
C SER A 307 16.37 -8.31 -1.62
N ILE A 308 15.83 -8.25 -0.39
CA ILE A 308 16.65 -8.22 0.82
C ILE A 308 17.31 -9.59 1.06
N GLU A 309 16.55 -10.68 0.94
CA GLU A 309 17.09 -12.05 1.07
C GLU A 309 18.21 -12.31 0.05
N ASP A 310 18.03 -11.88 -1.19
CA ASP A 310 19.02 -12.01 -2.26
C ASP A 310 20.30 -11.21 -1.95
N VAL A 311 20.17 -9.97 -1.47
CA VAL A 311 21.32 -9.13 -1.09
C VAL A 311 22.05 -9.67 0.13
N GLU A 312 21.33 -10.19 1.13
CA GLU A 312 21.92 -10.83 2.30
C GLU A 312 22.65 -12.13 1.91
N ALA A 313 22.08 -12.93 1.01
CA ALA A 313 22.71 -14.14 0.49
C ALA A 313 23.99 -13.82 -0.31
N ASP A 314 23.97 -12.81 -1.19
CA ASP A 314 25.14 -12.37 -1.95
C ASP A 314 26.21 -11.73 -1.06
N SER A 315 25.82 -10.95 -0.04
CA SER A 315 26.75 -10.36 0.93
C SER A 315 27.44 -11.44 1.78
N LEU A 316 26.69 -12.46 2.23
CA LEU A 316 27.23 -13.61 2.95
C LEU A 316 28.11 -14.48 2.07
N ALA A 317 27.82 -14.59 0.76
CA ALA A 317 28.65 -15.33 -0.19
C ALA A 317 29.98 -14.61 -0.48
N HIS A 318 29.95 -13.30 -0.71
CA HIS A 318 31.15 -12.50 -0.99
C HIS A 318 32.03 -12.22 0.23
N GLU A 319 31.46 -12.08 1.43
CA GLU A 319 32.28 -12.08 2.66
C GLU A 319 32.93 -13.44 2.93
N LYS A 320 32.23 -14.55 2.65
CA LYS A 320 32.78 -15.90 2.88
C LYS A 320 33.93 -16.22 1.93
N GLU A 321 33.83 -15.97 0.63
CA GLU A 321 34.88 -16.37 -0.32
C GLU A 321 36.24 -15.69 -0.07
N GLY A 322 36.26 -14.37 0.20
CA GLY A 322 37.50 -13.64 0.50
C GLY A 322 38.05 -13.85 1.92
N TYR A 323 37.22 -14.30 2.86
CA TYR A 323 37.60 -14.58 4.25
C TYR A 323 38.07 -16.03 4.45
N ILE A 324 37.52 -16.98 3.70
CA ILE A 324 37.90 -18.41 3.75
C ILE A 324 39.34 -18.60 3.28
N GLU A 325 39.73 -17.98 2.16
CA GLU A 325 41.09 -18.12 1.61
C GLU A 325 42.15 -17.56 2.58
N LYS A 326 41.85 -16.44 3.25
CA LYS A 326 42.71 -15.84 4.28
C LYS A 326 42.73 -16.64 5.59
N TRP A 327 41.67 -17.35 5.93
CA TRP A 327 41.62 -18.15 7.15
C TRP A 327 42.45 -19.42 7.00
N ASP A 328 42.35 -20.13 5.88
CA ASP A 328 43.13 -21.36 5.65
C ASP A 328 44.64 -21.07 5.73
N GLU A 329 45.09 -19.96 5.14
CA GLU A 329 46.48 -19.51 5.26
C GLU A 329 46.88 -19.22 6.71
N ARG A 330 46.04 -18.52 7.48
CA ARG A 330 46.29 -18.18 8.88
C ARG A 330 46.25 -19.39 9.81
N TYR A 331 45.31 -20.30 9.62
CA TYR A 331 45.21 -21.55 10.36
C TYR A 331 46.47 -22.39 10.12
N GLN A 332 46.86 -22.61 8.85
CA GLN A 332 48.07 -23.36 8.51
C GLN A 332 49.34 -22.67 9.03
N TRP A 333 49.37 -21.34 9.05
CA TRP A 333 50.45 -20.58 9.67
C TRP A 333 50.51 -20.78 11.18
N TYR A 334 49.37 -20.70 11.87
CA TYR A 334 49.26 -20.90 13.32
C TYR A 334 49.73 -22.30 13.72
N ILE A 335 49.23 -23.34 13.05
CA ILE A 335 49.62 -24.73 13.31
C ILE A 335 51.13 -24.92 13.09
N ARG A 336 51.70 -24.40 11.98
CA ARG A 336 53.15 -24.48 11.73
C ARG A 336 53.98 -23.78 12.80
N ARG A 337 53.54 -22.60 13.26
CA ARG A 337 54.22 -21.84 14.31
C ARG A 337 54.17 -22.57 15.65
N MET A 338 53.00 -23.07 16.04
CA MET A 338 52.82 -23.80 17.30
C MET A 338 53.57 -25.13 17.31
N SER A 339 53.69 -25.79 16.15
CA SER A 339 54.51 -27.00 16.00
C SER A 339 56.00 -26.73 16.28
N ARG A 340 56.53 -25.58 15.81
CA ARG A 340 57.95 -25.21 16.02
C ARG A 340 58.31 -24.96 17.47
N VAL A 341 57.35 -24.53 18.28
CA VAL A 341 57.53 -24.33 19.73
C VAL A 341 57.10 -25.55 20.55
N ASN A 342 56.96 -26.71 19.89
CA ASN A 342 56.58 -28.00 20.45
C ASN A 342 55.36 -27.94 21.36
N MET A 343 54.31 -27.27 20.88
CA MET A 343 53.12 -27.04 21.67
C MET A 343 52.22 -28.29 21.71
N GLU A 344 51.86 -28.71 22.92
CA GLU A 344 51.05 -29.92 23.18
C GLU A 344 49.63 -29.87 22.57
N SER A 345 49.10 -28.69 22.26
CA SER A 345 47.76 -28.56 21.66
C SER A 345 47.70 -28.93 20.17
N VAL A 346 48.83 -28.95 19.46
CA VAL A 346 48.83 -29.20 18.01
C VAL A 346 48.30 -30.61 17.68
N PRO A 347 48.77 -31.69 18.33
CA PRO A 347 48.17 -33.01 18.17
C PRO A 347 46.67 -33.04 18.47
N VAL A 348 46.22 -32.31 19.50
CA VAL A 348 44.80 -32.25 19.89
C VAL A 348 43.95 -31.63 18.79
N ILE A 349 44.38 -30.49 18.24
CA ILE A 349 43.67 -29.80 17.15
C ILE A 349 43.63 -30.70 15.90
N ALA A 350 44.71 -31.41 15.60
CA ALA A 350 44.77 -32.33 14.47
C ALA A 350 43.80 -33.50 14.61
N ASP A 351 43.71 -34.11 15.80
CA ASP A 351 42.78 -35.21 16.07
C ASP A 351 41.31 -34.77 16.06
N VAL A 352 41.02 -33.58 16.62
CA VAL A 352 39.70 -32.95 16.52
C VAL A 352 39.33 -32.73 15.04
N LYS A 353 40.23 -32.14 14.25
CA LYS A 353 40.02 -31.91 12.81
C LYS A 353 39.71 -33.22 12.08
N ASN A 354 40.55 -34.23 12.23
CA ASN A 354 40.39 -35.51 11.54
C ASN A 354 39.06 -36.18 11.90
N SER A 355 38.68 -36.13 13.17
CA SER A 355 37.42 -36.71 13.63
C SER A 355 36.21 -35.96 13.06
N LEU A 356 36.22 -34.63 13.08
CA LEU A 356 35.17 -33.82 12.48
C LEU A 356 35.07 -34.02 10.96
N GLU A 357 36.20 -34.19 10.26
CA GLU A 357 36.20 -34.43 8.80
C GLU A 357 35.53 -35.74 8.43
N ILE A 358 35.66 -36.77 9.28
CA ILE A 358 34.97 -38.05 9.11
C ILE A 358 33.46 -37.89 9.30
N ILE A 359 33.03 -37.08 10.27
CA ILE A 359 31.61 -36.92 10.62
C ILE A 359 30.89 -35.98 9.64
N PHE A 360 31.51 -34.84 9.27
CA PHE A 360 30.84 -33.75 8.55
C PHE A 360 31.47 -33.37 7.22
N GLY A 361 32.61 -33.96 6.87
CA GLY A 361 33.42 -33.55 5.73
C GLY A 361 34.24 -32.28 5.97
N GLU A 362 35.11 -31.98 5.02
CA GLU A 362 36.13 -30.93 5.11
C GLU A 362 35.54 -29.53 5.34
N LYS A 363 34.49 -29.18 4.58
CA LYS A 363 33.92 -27.82 4.60
C LYS A 363 33.32 -27.48 5.97
N VAL A 364 32.49 -28.35 6.52
CA VAL A 364 31.82 -28.10 7.82
C VAL A 364 32.84 -28.14 8.96
N THR A 365 33.83 -29.02 8.89
CA THR A 365 34.94 -29.07 9.86
C THR A 365 35.69 -27.76 9.91
N ARG A 366 35.96 -27.16 8.74
CA ARG A 366 36.63 -25.87 8.62
C ARG A 366 35.86 -24.77 9.36
N ASP A 367 34.55 -24.68 9.14
CA ASP A 367 33.70 -23.65 9.76
C ASP A 367 33.66 -23.80 11.29
N ILE A 368 33.59 -25.04 11.80
CA ILE A 368 33.64 -25.34 13.23
C ILE A 368 34.98 -24.87 13.81
N LEU A 369 36.10 -25.33 13.25
CA LEU A 369 37.43 -24.97 13.73
C LEU A 369 37.71 -23.47 13.62
N GLN A 370 37.24 -22.83 12.55
CA GLN A 370 37.35 -21.40 12.37
C GLN A 370 36.66 -20.62 13.48
N THR A 371 35.48 -21.06 13.88
CA THR A 371 34.73 -20.43 14.96
C THR A 371 35.41 -20.66 16.31
N THR A 372 35.75 -21.91 16.63
CA THR A 372 36.29 -22.27 17.95
C THR A 372 37.74 -21.78 18.16
N LEU A 373 38.56 -21.71 17.10
CA LEU A 373 39.97 -21.33 17.19
C LEU A 373 40.24 -19.85 16.88
N LYS A 374 39.22 -19.06 16.51
CA LYS A 374 39.38 -17.69 16.01
C LYS A 374 40.27 -16.83 16.90
N GLU A 375 39.98 -16.77 18.19
CA GLU A 375 40.71 -15.94 19.15
C GLU A 375 42.19 -16.33 19.20
N TYR A 376 42.51 -17.63 19.22
CA TYR A 376 43.89 -18.12 19.31
C TYR A 376 44.69 -17.83 18.04
N ILE A 377 44.06 -17.96 16.87
CA ILE A 377 44.67 -17.67 15.58
C ILE A 377 44.93 -16.16 15.46
N GLU A 378 43.97 -15.32 15.85
CA GLU A 378 44.09 -13.86 15.73
C GLU A 378 45.08 -13.24 16.74
N THR A 379 45.15 -13.80 17.95
CA THR A 379 46.03 -13.29 19.02
C THR A 379 47.37 -14.01 19.10
N GLU A 380 47.59 -15.02 18.27
CA GLU A 380 48.73 -15.95 18.33
C GLU A 380 48.93 -16.59 19.72
N ARG A 381 47.86 -16.67 20.53
CA ARG A 381 47.93 -17.16 21.89
C ARG A 381 48.12 -18.68 21.90
N LYS A 382 48.98 -19.14 22.82
CA LYS A 382 49.09 -20.56 23.15
C LYS A 382 47.85 -21.01 23.95
N MET A 383 47.16 -22.03 23.48
CA MET A 383 46.17 -22.79 24.24
C MET A 383 46.81 -23.53 25.43
N SER A 384 46.33 -23.22 26.63
CA SER A 384 46.57 -24.02 27.84
C SER A 384 45.82 -25.37 27.78
N THR A 385 46.12 -26.28 28.71
CA THR A 385 45.34 -27.51 28.91
C THR A 385 43.85 -27.21 29.13
N ALA A 386 43.53 -26.16 29.91
CA ALA A 386 42.15 -25.73 30.14
C ALA A 386 41.47 -25.23 28.86
N ASP A 387 42.20 -24.52 28.00
CA ASP A 387 41.71 -24.09 26.69
C ASP A 387 41.38 -25.28 25.78
N GLN A 388 42.24 -26.31 25.79
CA GLN A 388 42.02 -27.53 24.99
C GLN A 388 40.77 -28.28 25.45
N LYS A 389 40.58 -28.43 26.78
CA LYS A 389 39.35 -29.03 27.34
C LYS A 389 38.12 -28.23 26.93
N ARG A 390 38.19 -26.90 27.04
CA ARG A 390 37.09 -26.00 26.66
C ARG A 390 36.76 -26.14 25.18
N MET A 391 37.74 -26.13 24.29
CA MET A 391 37.55 -26.29 22.85
C MET A 391 36.82 -27.59 22.52
N ILE A 392 37.26 -28.73 23.08
CA ILE A 392 36.63 -30.04 22.84
C ILE A 392 35.18 -30.03 23.33
N SER A 393 34.93 -29.54 24.55
CA SER A 393 33.57 -29.44 25.11
C SER A 393 32.67 -28.51 24.30
N GLU A 394 33.19 -27.35 23.88
CA GLU A 394 32.46 -26.39 23.06
C GLU A 394 32.03 -27.03 21.74
N ILE A 395 32.94 -27.73 21.06
CA ILE A 395 32.62 -28.45 19.82
C ILE A 395 31.53 -29.50 20.08
N ALA A 396 31.69 -30.31 21.11
CA ALA A 396 30.72 -31.34 21.45
C ALA A 396 29.32 -30.77 21.71
N PHE A 397 29.20 -29.77 22.59
CA PHE A 397 27.91 -29.28 23.05
C PHE A 397 27.25 -28.23 22.14
N VAL A 398 28.05 -27.48 21.37
CA VAL A 398 27.54 -26.40 20.51
C VAL A 398 27.42 -26.85 19.06
N HIS A 399 28.34 -27.67 18.56
CA HIS A 399 28.40 -28.03 17.15
C HIS A 399 27.91 -29.45 16.86
N LEU A 400 28.16 -30.43 17.75
CA LEU A 400 27.80 -31.83 17.49
C LEU A 400 26.35 -32.17 17.86
N VAL A 401 25.79 -31.61 18.94
CA VAL A 401 24.46 -31.98 19.46
C VAL A 401 23.34 -31.76 18.43
N ASP A 402 23.51 -30.83 17.51
CA ASP A 402 22.54 -30.57 16.44
C ASP A 402 22.57 -31.62 15.32
N SER A 403 23.64 -32.43 15.25
CA SER A 403 23.87 -33.36 14.14
C SER A 403 24.00 -34.83 14.54
N ILE A 404 24.40 -35.11 15.78
CA ILE A 404 24.47 -36.47 16.34
C ILE A 404 23.81 -36.51 17.72
N PRO A 405 23.31 -37.66 18.19
CA PRO A 405 22.76 -37.80 19.53
C PRO A 405 23.70 -37.27 20.61
N LEU A 406 23.16 -36.57 21.61
CA LEU A 406 23.93 -35.97 22.70
C LEU A 406 24.89 -36.96 23.38
N VAL A 407 24.48 -38.23 23.54
CA VAL A 407 25.33 -39.27 24.14
C VAL A 407 26.58 -39.52 23.29
N GLU A 408 26.43 -39.59 21.96
CA GLU A 408 27.55 -39.81 21.04
C GLU A 408 28.49 -38.59 21.01
N ALA A 409 27.95 -37.37 21.10
CA ALA A 409 28.75 -36.15 21.22
C ALA A 409 29.56 -36.10 22.53
N ILE A 410 28.98 -36.58 23.64
CA ILE A 410 29.67 -36.69 24.93
C ILE A 410 30.78 -37.74 24.85
N ASP A 411 30.47 -38.92 24.30
CA ASP A 411 31.44 -40.01 24.14
C ASP A 411 32.62 -39.57 23.26
N TRP A 412 32.34 -38.86 22.17
CA TRP A 412 33.36 -38.25 21.30
C TRP A 412 34.30 -37.31 22.07
N ALA A 413 33.75 -36.41 22.89
CA ALA A 413 34.54 -35.50 23.72
C ALA A 413 35.39 -36.27 24.72
N ASP A 414 34.80 -37.27 25.38
CA ASP A 414 35.45 -38.09 26.39
C ASP A 414 36.62 -38.91 25.82
N GLU A 415 36.48 -39.46 24.61
CA GLU A 415 37.54 -40.16 23.92
C GLU A 415 38.72 -39.25 23.60
N LEU A 416 38.47 -38.04 23.07
CA LEU A 416 39.53 -37.07 22.78
C LEU A 416 40.22 -36.58 24.04
N LEU A 417 39.45 -36.25 25.09
CA LEU A 417 39.99 -35.83 26.38
C LEU A 417 40.88 -36.93 26.99
N LYS A 418 40.46 -38.19 26.89
CA LYS A 418 41.24 -39.33 27.38
C LYS A 418 42.51 -39.57 26.54
N LYS A 419 42.41 -39.48 25.22
CA LYS A 419 43.53 -39.70 24.27
C LYS A 419 44.72 -38.77 24.54
N HIS A 420 44.43 -37.54 24.96
CA HIS A 420 45.44 -36.50 25.20
C HIS A 420 45.72 -36.23 26.69
N ASP A 421 45.31 -37.12 27.59
CA ASP A 421 45.48 -36.99 29.04
C ASP A 421 44.93 -35.67 29.62
N LEU A 422 43.80 -35.21 29.05
CA LEU A 422 43.11 -33.97 29.44
C LEU A 422 41.95 -34.24 30.42
N LYS A 423 41.72 -35.48 30.86
CA LYS A 423 40.60 -35.82 31.76
C LYS A 423 40.89 -35.49 33.23
N ASN A 424 42.17 -35.28 33.58
CA ASN A 424 42.64 -35.02 34.95
C ASN A 424 42.77 -33.52 35.26
#